data_AF-A0A7X3VA92-F1
#
_entry.id   AF-A0A7X3VA92-F1
#
_cell.length_a   1.000
_cell.length_b   1.000
_cell.length_c   1.000
_cell.angle_alpha   90.00
_cell.angle_beta   90.00
_cell.angle_gamma   90.00
#
_symmetry.space_group_name_H-M   'P 1'
#
loop_
_entity.id
_entity.type
_entity.pdbx_description
1 polymer ?
#
loop_
_entity_poly.entity_id
_entity_poly.type
_entity_poly.pdbx_seq_one_letter_code
_entity_poly.pdbx_strand_id
1 'polypeptide(L)'
;MALQERTEASLKEPLRAALAAYEPGRTDRRDAMPAAALLLLYERDDGVHLLFQERSHLVEHHKGEISFPGGARDEGDANAAFTALRETHEEVGVAPGDVDLLGELDEIWTRSNFRLRPFVGWLREWPYPFVFAPEEVASLLEVPLDHLLDPATLGDDVREVDGRRVVLPSYRWGDHLIWGATARVLTNFLDVYRTLDADS
;
A
#
# COMPACT_ATOMS: atom_id res chain seq x y z
N MET A 1 -0.19 -27.44 12.92
CA MET A 1 1.12 -27.35 13.60
C MET A 1 2.22 -27.61 12.57
N ALA A 2 2.36 -26.69 11.61
CA ALA A 2 3.40 -26.72 10.57
C ALA A 2 3.72 -25.27 10.17
N LEU A 3 4.08 -24.46 11.16
CA LEU A 3 4.45 -23.05 10.97
C LEU A 3 5.98 -22.84 11.12
N GLN A 4 6.81 -23.88 10.98
CA GLN A 4 8.17 -23.81 11.55
C GLN A 4 9.35 -24.12 10.64
N GLU A 5 9.22 -24.31 9.33
CA GLU A 5 10.41 -24.49 8.47
C GLU A 5 10.27 -23.81 7.10
N ARG A 6 9.98 -22.50 7.06
CA ARG A 6 10.46 -21.67 5.94
C ARG A 6 11.90 -21.26 6.26
N THR A 7 12.86 -22.09 5.86
CA THR A 7 14.29 -21.75 5.85
C THR A 7 14.51 -20.48 5.01
N GLU A 8 15.01 -19.40 5.64
CA GLU A 8 15.87 -18.29 5.14
C GLU A 8 15.70 -17.67 3.74
N ALA A 9 14.74 -18.10 2.93
CA ALA A 9 14.32 -17.38 1.75
C ALA A 9 13.39 -16.25 2.20
N SER A 10 13.93 -15.04 2.28
CA SER A 10 13.14 -13.82 2.53
C SER A 10 11.87 -13.85 1.67
N LEU A 11 10.72 -13.54 2.29
CA LEU A 11 9.40 -13.50 1.63
C LEU A 11 9.43 -12.70 0.31
N LYS A 12 10.36 -11.77 0.20
CA LYS A 12 10.66 -10.94 -0.97
C LYS A 12 10.67 -11.72 -2.29
N GLU A 13 11.39 -12.83 -2.40
CA GLU A 13 11.54 -13.53 -3.70
C GLU A 13 10.29 -14.31 -4.11
N PRO A 14 9.63 -15.09 -3.24
CA PRO A 14 8.29 -15.62 -3.53
C PRO A 14 7.29 -14.53 -3.91
N LEU A 15 7.26 -13.41 -3.17
CA LEU A 15 6.37 -12.30 -3.45
C LEU A 15 6.68 -11.64 -4.81
N ARG A 16 7.96 -11.46 -5.15
CA ARG A 16 8.41 -10.98 -6.46
C ARG A 16 7.91 -11.90 -7.57
N ALA A 17 8.00 -13.22 -7.40
CA ALA A 17 7.53 -14.18 -8.38
C ALA A 17 6.01 -14.11 -8.57
N ALA A 18 5.23 -14.04 -7.49
CA ALA A 18 3.77 -13.90 -7.57
C ALA A 18 3.35 -12.59 -8.27
N LEU A 19 3.99 -11.48 -7.94
CA LEU A 19 3.72 -10.18 -8.58
C LEU A 19 4.15 -10.15 -10.05
N ALA A 20 5.21 -10.87 -10.43
CA ALA A 20 5.62 -11.00 -11.82
C ALA A 20 4.64 -11.86 -12.65
N ALA A 21 3.96 -12.80 -12.02
CA ALA A 21 2.91 -13.62 -12.62
C ALA A 21 1.53 -12.95 -12.60
N TYR A 22 1.36 -11.89 -11.81
CA TYR A 22 0.12 -11.15 -11.70
C TYR A 22 -0.07 -10.19 -12.88
N GLU A 23 -1.23 -10.26 -13.54
CA GLU A 23 -1.63 -9.31 -14.59
C GLU A 23 -2.54 -8.24 -13.98
N PRO A 24 -2.05 -7.01 -13.71
CA PRO A 24 -2.86 -6.05 -13.00
C PRO A 24 -3.93 -5.43 -13.92
N GLY A 25 -5.14 -5.39 -13.41
CA GLY A 25 -6.30 -4.75 -14.01
C GLY A 25 -6.05 -3.27 -14.28
N ARG A 26 -6.68 -2.78 -15.35
CA ARG A 26 -6.58 -1.39 -15.80
C ARG A 26 -7.97 -0.77 -15.86
N THR A 27 -8.09 0.51 -15.52
CA THR A 27 -9.34 1.25 -15.76
C THR A 27 -9.32 1.94 -17.12
N ASP A 28 -10.49 2.00 -17.75
CA ASP A 28 -10.75 2.69 -19.00
C ASP A 28 -10.96 4.22 -18.83
N ARG A 29 -10.98 4.71 -17.58
CA ARG A 29 -11.22 6.11 -17.22
C ARG A 29 -10.00 6.99 -17.48
N ARG A 30 -9.94 7.55 -18.69
CA ARG A 30 -8.85 8.41 -19.18
C ARG A 30 -8.93 9.86 -18.67
N ASP A 31 -10.06 10.25 -18.07
CA ASP A 31 -10.36 11.60 -17.57
C ASP A 31 -9.90 11.85 -16.11
N ALA A 32 -9.42 10.80 -15.43
CA ALA A 32 -8.91 10.89 -14.07
C ALA A 32 -7.45 11.33 -14.01
N MET A 33 -7.11 12.10 -12.97
CA MET A 33 -5.74 12.56 -12.73
C MET A 33 -4.82 11.36 -12.44
N PRO A 34 -3.72 11.15 -13.18
CA PRO A 34 -2.80 10.05 -12.90
C PRO A 34 -2.16 10.21 -11.52
N ALA A 35 -2.12 9.12 -10.75
CA ALA A 35 -1.47 9.07 -9.44
C ALA A 35 -0.79 7.71 -9.25
N ALA A 36 0.15 7.65 -8.31
CA ALA A 36 0.80 6.39 -7.92
C ALA A 36 1.07 6.35 -6.42
N ALA A 37 1.11 5.14 -5.86
CA ALA A 37 1.41 4.92 -4.44
C ALA A 37 2.28 3.68 -4.27
N LEU A 38 3.03 3.64 -3.16
CA LEU A 38 3.94 2.55 -2.82
C LEU A 38 3.45 1.81 -1.57
N LEU A 39 3.17 0.52 -1.72
CA LEU A 39 3.10 -0.42 -0.61
C LEU A 39 4.53 -0.85 -0.29
N LEU A 40 5.13 -0.22 0.73
CA LEU A 40 6.50 -0.52 1.14
C LEU A 40 6.49 -1.61 2.21
N LEU A 41 7.08 -2.76 1.87
CA LEU A 41 7.31 -3.87 2.79
C LEU A 41 8.77 -3.89 3.26
N TYR A 42 8.99 -4.37 4.48
CA TYR A 42 10.33 -4.58 5.02
C TYR A 42 10.31 -5.59 6.16
N GLU A 43 11.45 -6.21 6.39
CA GLU A 43 11.65 -7.25 7.40
C GLU A 43 12.21 -6.62 8.68
N ARG A 44 11.57 -6.95 9.80
CA ARG A 44 11.99 -6.60 11.17
C ARG A 44 12.24 -7.88 11.96
N ASP A 45 12.82 -7.74 13.15
CA ASP A 45 13.05 -8.87 14.07
C ASP A 45 11.76 -9.64 14.43
N ASP A 46 10.60 -8.99 14.38
CA ASP A 46 9.27 -9.53 14.68
C ASP A 46 8.43 -9.85 13.43
N GLY A 47 9.03 -9.79 12.23
CA GLY A 47 8.41 -10.21 10.98
C GLY A 47 8.26 -9.09 9.95
N VAL A 48 7.52 -9.37 8.88
CA VAL A 48 7.34 -8.44 7.75
C VAL A 48 6.29 -7.40 8.10
N HIS A 49 6.57 -6.15 7.79
CA HIS A 49 5.69 -5.00 8.04
C HIS A 49 5.37 -4.26 6.76
N LEU A 50 4.20 -3.61 6.72
CA LEU A 50 3.81 -2.63 5.70
C LEU A 50 3.85 -1.22 6.31
N LEU A 51 4.44 -0.28 5.58
CA LEU A 51 4.42 1.13 5.94
C LEU A 51 3.14 1.80 5.43
N PHE A 52 2.45 2.49 6.33
CA PHE A 52 1.39 3.44 6.04
C PHE A 52 1.73 4.80 6.65
N GLN A 53 1.00 5.82 6.22
CA GLN A 53 1.04 7.16 6.79
C GLN A 53 -0.36 7.61 7.19
N GLU A 54 -0.44 8.39 8.26
CA GLU A 54 -1.60 9.20 8.58
C GLU A 54 -1.42 10.58 7.95
N ARG A 55 -2.36 10.98 7.09
CA ARG A 55 -2.29 12.30 6.47
C ARG A 55 -2.46 13.41 7.50
N SER A 56 -1.62 14.43 7.41
CA SER A 56 -1.66 15.62 8.28
C SER A 56 -3.04 16.30 8.27
N HIS A 57 -3.39 16.99 9.35
CA HIS A 57 -4.61 17.81 9.36
C HIS A 57 -4.46 19.12 8.56
N LEU A 58 -3.27 19.40 8.05
CA LEU A 58 -2.94 20.58 7.27
C LEU A 58 -3.28 20.42 5.78
N VAL A 59 -3.34 19.20 5.25
CA VAL A 59 -3.63 18.96 3.84
C VAL A 59 -5.08 19.30 3.47
N GLU A 60 -5.34 19.73 2.23
CA GLU A 60 -6.68 20.19 1.82
C GLU A 60 -7.74 19.06 1.82
N HIS A 61 -7.31 17.83 1.53
CA HIS A 61 -8.18 16.66 1.39
C HIS A 61 -7.69 15.48 2.23
N HIS A 62 -8.62 14.62 2.66
CA HIS A 62 -8.31 13.35 3.33
C HIS A 62 -7.55 13.48 4.66
N LYS A 63 -7.82 14.54 5.43
CA LYS A 63 -7.19 14.80 6.74
C LYS A 63 -7.37 13.62 7.70
N GLY A 64 -6.28 13.11 8.27
CA GLY A 64 -6.28 11.98 9.21
C GLY A 64 -6.64 10.63 8.58
N GLU A 65 -6.78 10.54 7.25
CA GLU A 65 -6.96 9.25 6.59
C GLU A 65 -5.63 8.49 6.55
N ILE A 66 -5.71 7.16 6.69
CA ILE A 66 -4.56 6.28 6.53
C ILE A 66 -4.38 5.94 5.05
N SER A 67 -3.18 6.20 4.53
CA SER A 67 -2.82 5.92 3.15
C SER A 67 -1.46 5.24 3.05
N PHE A 68 -1.20 4.66 1.89
CA PHE A 68 0.17 4.42 1.45
C PHE A 68 0.81 5.77 1.07
N PRO A 69 2.15 5.90 1.15
CA PRO A 69 2.84 7.03 0.54
C PRO A 69 2.59 7.08 -0.96
N GLY A 70 2.34 8.27 -1.50
CA GLY A 70 1.93 8.42 -2.90
C GLY A 70 1.11 9.68 -3.17
N GLY A 71 1.07 10.04 -4.44
CA GLY A 71 0.48 11.30 -4.88
C GLY A 71 0.24 11.37 -6.38
N ALA A 72 -0.06 12.58 -6.83
CA ALA A 72 -0.34 12.87 -8.23
C ALA A 72 0.94 12.76 -9.06
N ARG A 73 0.79 12.43 -10.34
CA ARG A 73 1.92 12.46 -11.27
C ARG A 73 2.26 13.90 -11.65
N ASP A 74 3.52 14.27 -11.52
CA ASP A 74 4.05 15.53 -11.99
C ASP A 74 4.38 15.48 -13.49
N GLU A 75 4.38 16.63 -14.17
CA GLU A 75 4.70 16.74 -15.60
C GLU A 75 6.09 16.17 -15.93
N GLY A 76 7.04 16.27 -14.98
CA GLY A 76 8.41 15.77 -15.11
C GLY A 76 8.58 14.27 -14.82
N ASP A 77 7.57 13.59 -14.27
CA ASP A 77 7.70 12.19 -13.86
C ASP A 77 7.80 11.28 -15.09
N ALA A 78 8.86 10.48 -15.15
CA ALA A 78 9.12 9.59 -16.28
C ALA A 78 8.04 8.52 -16.47
N ASN A 79 7.50 7.99 -15.36
CA ASN A 79 6.43 6.98 -15.33
C ASN A 79 5.80 6.92 -13.92
N ALA A 80 4.74 6.12 -13.76
CA ALA A 80 4.04 6.01 -12.48
C ALA A 80 4.88 5.36 -11.35
N ALA A 81 5.81 4.47 -11.67
CA ALA A 81 6.69 3.89 -10.66
C ALA A 81 7.67 4.95 -10.11
N PHE A 82 8.16 5.84 -10.98
CA PHE A 82 8.94 7.01 -10.57
C PHE A 82 8.12 7.93 -9.68
N THR A 83 6.86 8.22 -10.04
CA THR A 83 5.93 8.99 -9.19
C THR A 83 5.82 8.38 -7.79
N ALA A 84 5.52 7.08 -7.69
CA ALA A 84 5.39 6.41 -6.38
C ALA A 84 6.66 6.53 -5.53
N LEU A 85 7.84 6.34 -6.14
CA LEU A 85 9.13 6.45 -5.44
C LEU A 85 9.45 7.89 -5.04
N ARG A 86 9.19 8.88 -5.91
CA ARG A 86 9.37 10.30 -5.61
C ARG A 86 8.51 10.72 -4.42
N GLU A 87 7.21 10.44 -4.49
CA GLU A 87 6.25 10.76 -3.43
C GLU A 87 6.63 10.08 -2.12
N THR A 88 7.02 8.80 -2.15
CA THR A 88 7.50 8.10 -0.93
C THR A 88 8.75 8.78 -0.35
N HIS A 89 9.68 9.22 -1.20
CA HIS A 89 10.86 9.93 -0.73
C HIS A 89 10.51 11.29 -0.11
N GLU A 90 9.59 12.03 -0.72
CA GLU A 90 9.15 13.35 -0.24
C GLU A 90 8.34 13.24 1.06
N GLU A 91 7.39 12.31 1.14
CA GLU A 91 6.48 12.17 2.28
C GLU A 91 7.13 11.47 3.49
N VAL A 92 7.97 10.45 3.28
CA VAL A 92 8.49 9.58 4.35
C VAL A 92 10.01 9.36 4.34
N GLY A 93 10.74 10.04 3.45
CA GLY A 93 12.20 10.09 3.45
C GLY A 93 12.90 8.84 2.91
N VAL A 94 12.16 7.91 2.29
CA VAL A 94 12.74 6.67 1.74
C VAL A 94 13.37 6.95 0.38
N ALA A 95 14.69 6.81 0.29
CA ALA A 95 15.39 7.06 -0.96
C ALA A 95 14.99 6.01 -2.02
N PRO A 96 14.78 6.42 -3.30
CA PRO A 96 14.40 5.47 -4.35
C PRO A 96 15.38 4.31 -4.57
N GLY A 97 16.67 4.52 -4.26
CA GLY A 97 17.71 3.49 -4.36
C GLY A 97 17.65 2.41 -3.28
N ASP A 98 16.90 2.64 -2.20
CA ASP A 98 16.75 1.73 -1.07
C ASP A 98 15.54 0.80 -1.23
N VAL A 99 14.75 0.99 -2.29
CA VAL A 99 13.55 0.21 -2.59
C VAL A 99 13.79 -0.71 -3.78
N ASP A 100 13.56 -2.00 -3.58
CA ASP A 100 13.39 -2.94 -4.67
C ASP A 100 11.92 -3.02 -5.07
N LEU A 101 11.58 -2.44 -6.22
CA LEU A 101 10.25 -2.61 -6.80
C LEU A 101 10.03 -4.06 -7.22
N LEU A 102 8.96 -4.67 -6.71
CA LEU A 102 8.61 -6.07 -6.93
C LEU A 102 7.56 -6.23 -8.03
N GLY A 103 6.61 -5.29 -8.13
CA GLY A 103 5.56 -5.32 -9.14
C GLY A 103 4.47 -4.28 -8.92
N GLU A 104 3.39 -4.41 -9.68
CA GLU A 104 2.25 -3.48 -9.68
C GLU A 104 0.95 -4.24 -9.36
N LEU A 105 -0.01 -3.55 -8.75
CA LEU A 105 -1.34 -4.04 -8.42
C LEU A 105 -2.40 -3.45 -9.37
N ASP A 106 -3.67 -3.82 -9.17
CA ASP A 106 -4.78 -3.29 -9.95
C ASP A 106 -4.83 -1.76 -9.89
N GLU A 107 -5.06 -1.14 -11.05
CA GLU A 107 -5.33 0.29 -11.12
C GLU A 107 -6.70 0.58 -10.49
N ILE A 108 -6.75 1.54 -9.57
CA ILE A 108 -8.01 1.93 -8.92
C ILE A 108 -8.39 3.37 -9.25
N TRP A 109 -9.69 3.56 -9.49
CA TRP A 109 -10.27 4.89 -9.49
C TRP A 109 -10.66 5.28 -8.06
N THR A 110 -10.26 6.48 -7.64
CA THR A 110 -10.57 7.05 -6.32
C THR A 110 -11.74 8.04 -6.44
N ARG A 111 -12.42 8.30 -5.32
CA ARG A 111 -13.53 9.28 -5.28
C ARG A 111 -13.08 10.70 -5.59
N SER A 112 -11.81 11.01 -5.36
CA SER A 112 -11.18 12.30 -5.65
C SER A 112 -10.68 12.40 -7.10
N ASN A 113 -11.20 11.54 -7.98
CA ASN A 113 -10.90 11.47 -9.40
C ASN A 113 -9.43 11.21 -9.75
N PHE A 114 -8.74 10.44 -8.91
CA PHE A 114 -7.42 9.90 -9.27
C PHE A 114 -7.55 8.53 -9.92
N ARG A 115 -6.70 8.29 -10.92
CA ARG A 115 -6.38 6.98 -11.47
C ARG A 115 -5.08 6.53 -10.83
N LEU A 116 -5.21 5.81 -9.71
CA LEU A 116 -4.12 5.40 -8.86
C LEU A 116 -3.53 4.07 -9.34
N ARG A 117 -2.22 4.06 -9.57
CA ARG A 117 -1.42 2.86 -9.85
C ARG A 117 -0.60 2.46 -8.61
N PRO A 118 -0.95 1.38 -7.91
CA PRO A 118 -0.21 0.96 -6.73
C PRO A 118 0.96 0.05 -7.10
N PHE A 119 2.12 0.30 -6.49
CA PHE A 119 3.34 -0.50 -6.64
C PHE A 119 3.70 -1.17 -5.33
N VAL A 120 4.24 -2.37 -5.40
CA VAL A 120 4.77 -3.10 -4.24
C VAL A 120 6.29 -2.96 -4.25
N GLY A 121 6.84 -2.42 -3.17
CA GLY A 121 8.27 -2.25 -2.97
C GLY A 121 8.76 -3.00 -1.73
N TRP A 122 10.03 -3.39 -1.75
CA TRP A 122 10.71 -3.98 -0.61
C TRP A 122 11.89 -3.10 -0.20
N LEU A 123 11.92 -2.65 1.05
CA LEU A 123 13.04 -1.90 1.60
C LEU A 123 14.23 -2.84 1.78
N ARG A 124 15.39 -2.44 1.24
CA ARG A 124 16.58 -3.29 1.20
C ARG A 124 17.16 -3.58 2.58
N GLU A 125 17.13 -2.59 3.47
CA GLU A 125 17.80 -2.65 4.77
C GLU A 125 16.90 -2.10 5.87
N TRP A 126 16.93 -2.75 7.03
CA TRP A 126 16.32 -2.31 8.27
C TRP A 126 17.37 -2.44 9.40
N PRO A 127 17.42 -1.52 10.39
CA PRO A 127 16.54 -0.37 10.61
C PRO A 127 16.71 0.76 9.60
N TYR A 128 15.62 1.48 9.31
CA TYR A 128 15.62 2.61 8.38
C TYR A 128 15.26 3.92 9.10
N PRO A 129 16.00 5.03 8.88
CA PRO A 129 15.73 6.31 9.52
C PRO A 129 14.64 7.07 8.77
N PHE A 130 13.38 6.64 8.90
CA PHE A 130 12.27 7.36 8.27
C PHE A 130 12.21 8.82 8.75
N VAL A 131 12.06 9.74 7.78
CA VAL A 131 11.89 11.17 8.04
C VAL A 131 10.68 11.64 7.26
N PHE A 132 9.57 11.87 7.96
CA PHE A 132 8.33 12.28 7.31
C PHE A 132 8.16 13.79 7.26
N ALA A 133 7.50 14.28 6.21
CA ALA A 133 7.18 15.68 6.02
C ALA A 133 5.94 16.07 6.86
N PRO A 134 6.09 16.82 7.98
CA PRO A 134 4.98 17.08 8.92
C PRO A 134 3.82 17.89 8.33
N GLU A 135 4.07 18.64 7.25
CA GLU A 135 3.06 19.33 6.46
C GLU A 135 2.07 18.38 5.78
N GLU A 136 2.51 17.16 5.44
CA GLU A 136 1.74 16.16 4.69
C GLU A 136 1.38 14.94 5.54
N VAL A 137 2.24 14.59 6.50
CA VAL A 137 2.18 13.36 7.30
C VAL A 137 2.15 13.70 8.79
N ALA A 138 1.13 13.21 9.50
CA ALA A 138 1.02 13.35 10.95
C ALA A 138 1.81 12.26 11.69
N SER A 139 1.75 11.02 11.19
CA SER A 139 2.39 9.87 11.81
C SER A 139 2.65 8.76 10.79
N LEU A 140 3.59 7.87 11.10
CA LEU A 140 3.84 6.63 10.37
C LEU A 140 3.26 5.46 11.13
N LEU A 141 2.63 4.54 10.39
CA LEU A 141 2.08 3.31 10.94
C LEU A 141 2.81 2.13 10.30
N GLU A 142 3.52 1.39 11.14
CA GLU A 142 4.22 0.16 10.74
C GLU A 142 3.35 -1.03 11.15
N VAL A 143 2.60 -1.61 10.21
CA VAL A 143 1.62 -2.65 10.52
C VAL A 143 2.18 -4.03 10.16
N PRO A 144 2.23 -4.99 11.12
CA PRO A 144 2.67 -6.35 10.82
C PRO A 144 1.80 -6.98 9.73
N LEU A 145 2.41 -7.66 8.76
CA LEU A 145 1.70 -8.35 7.70
C LEU A 145 0.77 -9.44 8.26
N ASP A 146 1.23 -10.18 9.27
CA ASP A 146 0.42 -11.22 9.94
C ASP A 146 -0.88 -10.64 10.56
N HIS A 147 -0.82 -9.42 11.08
CA HIS A 147 -2.00 -8.71 11.58
C HIS A 147 -3.00 -8.40 10.46
N LEU A 148 -2.50 -7.98 9.28
CA LEU A 148 -3.34 -7.70 8.12
C LEU A 148 -3.92 -8.96 7.47
N LEU A 149 -3.24 -10.11 7.63
CA LEU A 149 -3.69 -11.41 7.17
C LEU A 149 -4.76 -12.04 8.07
N ASP A 150 -4.82 -11.66 9.35
CA ASP A 150 -5.84 -12.14 10.27
C ASP A 150 -7.25 -11.72 9.79
N PRO A 151 -8.16 -12.68 9.50
CA PRO A 151 -9.54 -12.38 9.12
C PRO A 151 -10.29 -11.53 10.16
N ALA A 152 -9.89 -11.55 11.42
CA ALA A 152 -10.49 -10.73 12.48
C ALA A 152 -10.19 -9.22 12.32
N THR A 153 -9.13 -8.88 11.58
CA THR A 153 -8.76 -7.49 11.26
C THR A 153 -9.63 -6.91 10.15
N LEU A 154 -10.14 -7.76 9.26
CA LEU A 154 -11.00 -7.37 8.14
C LEU A 154 -12.42 -7.08 8.64
N GLY A 155 -12.94 -5.90 8.30
CA GLY A 155 -14.31 -5.51 8.57
C GLY A 155 -14.96 -4.79 7.40
N ASP A 156 -16.26 -4.54 7.53
CA ASP A 156 -17.06 -3.86 6.53
C ASP A 156 -17.18 -2.35 6.83
N ASP A 157 -16.75 -1.51 5.89
CA ASP A 157 -17.10 -0.09 5.84
C ASP A 157 -18.33 0.10 4.95
N VAL A 158 -19.50 0.22 5.58
CA VAL A 158 -20.78 0.37 4.90
C VAL A 158 -21.05 1.85 4.64
N ARG A 159 -21.17 2.22 3.36
CA ARG A 159 -21.47 3.58 2.94
C ARG A 159 -22.73 3.66 2.11
N GLU A 160 -23.39 4.80 2.17
CA GLU A 160 -24.48 5.13 1.26
C GLU A 160 -23.93 5.98 0.11
N VAL A 161 -24.08 5.50 -1.12
CA VAL A 161 -23.69 6.21 -2.35
C VAL A 161 -24.88 6.18 -3.30
N ASP A 162 -25.39 7.35 -3.68
CA ASP A 162 -26.58 7.50 -4.54
C ASP A 162 -27.79 6.67 -4.07
N GLY A 163 -28.02 6.63 -2.75
CA GLY A 163 -29.12 5.87 -2.13
C GLY A 163 -28.92 4.34 -2.10
N ARG A 164 -27.73 3.85 -2.49
CA ARG A 164 -27.37 2.43 -2.43
C ARG A 164 -26.34 2.19 -1.33
N ARG A 165 -26.53 1.10 -0.57
CA ARG A 165 -25.53 0.61 0.36
C ARG A 165 -24.39 -0.03 -0.43
N VAL A 166 -23.20 0.53 -0.30
CA VAL A 166 -21.95 0.00 -0.81
C VAL A 166 -21.14 -0.49 0.37
N VAL A 167 -20.77 -1.76 0.36
CA VAL A 167 -19.91 -2.38 1.37
C VAL A 167 -18.49 -2.41 0.82
N LEU A 168 -17.55 -1.82 1.55
CA LEU A 168 -16.13 -1.78 1.20
C LEU A 168 -15.30 -2.45 2.29
N PRO A 169 -14.14 -3.02 1.96
CA PRO A 169 -13.25 -3.56 2.97
C PRO A 169 -12.68 -2.45 3.85
N SER A 170 -12.42 -2.78 5.11
CA SER A 170 -11.67 -1.96 6.06
C SER A 170 -10.81 -2.84 6.96
N TYR A 171 -9.71 -2.28 7.45
CA TYR A 171 -8.76 -2.96 8.33
C TYR A 171 -8.51 -2.07 9.55
N ARG A 172 -8.49 -2.67 10.75
CA ARG A 172 -8.24 -1.94 12.00
C ARG A 172 -6.82 -2.16 12.50
N TRP A 173 -6.17 -1.08 12.93
CA TRP A 173 -4.88 -1.15 13.62
C TRP A 173 -4.88 -0.16 14.78
N GLY A 174 -4.97 -0.68 16.02
CA GLY A 174 -5.22 0.16 17.19
C GLY A 174 -6.49 1.01 17.01
N ASP A 175 -6.35 2.33 17.15
CA ASP A 175 -7.42 3.30 16.94
C ASP A 175 -7.57 3.74 15.47
N HIS A 176 -6.68 3.29 14.59
CA HIS A 176 -6.69 3.66 13.18
C HIS A 176 -7.57 2.72 12.36
N LEU A 177 -8.32 3.32 11.44
CA LEU A 177 -9.12 2.62 10.45
C LEU A 177 -8.52 2.83 9.06
N ILE A 178 -8.08 1.75 8.42
CA ILE A 178 -7.67 1.73 7.03
C ILE A 178 -8.90 1.40 6.20
N TRP A 179 -9.34 2.31 5.34
CA TRP A 179 -10.57 2.16 4.57
C TRP A 179 -10.43 2.73 3.14
N GLY A 180 -11.48 2.58 2.33
CA GLY A 180 -11.58 3.27 1.04
C GLY A 180 -10.55 2.79 0.02
N ALA A 181 -9.87 3.74 -0.64
CA ALA A 181 -8.87 3.41 -1.66
C ALA A 181 -7.73 2.56 -1.08
N THR A 182 -7.21 2.94 0.09
CA THR A 182 -6.14 2.22 0.79
C THR A 182 -6.53 0.78 1.09
N ALA A 183 -7.71 0.55 1.67
CA ALA A 183 -8.18 -0.80 1.98
C ALA A 183 -8.44 -1.65 0.74
N ARG A 184 -8.88 -1.06 -0.38
CA ARG A 184 -9.03 -1.78 -1.65
C ARG A 184 -7.68 -2.22 -2.22
N VAL A 185 -6.70 -1.34 -2.21
CA VAL A 185 -5.32 -1.66 -2.63
C VAL A 185 -4.72 -2.74 -1.73
N LEU A 186 -4.88 -2.60 -0.41
CA LEU A 186 -4.42 -3.61 0.55
C LEU A 186 -5.11 -4.97 0.33
N THR A 187 -6.42 -4.99 0.10
CA THR A 187 -7.15 -6.25 -0.17
C THR A 187 -6.60 -6.93 -1.43
N ASN A 188 -6.38 -6.17 -2.50
CA ASN A 188 -5.79 -6.70 -3.71
C ASN A 188 -4.38 -7.26 -3.48
N PHE A 189 -3.53 -6.54 -2.74
CA PHE A 189 -2.22 -7.05 -2.33
C PHE A 189 -2.32 -8.38 -1.56
N LEU A 190 -3.20 -8.46 -0.57
CA LEU A 190 -3.37 -9.67 0.25
C LEU A 190 -3.92 -10.84 -0.58
N ASP A 191 -4.76 -10.59 -1.58
CA ASP A 191 -5.24 -11.62 -2.49
C ASP A 191 -4.11 -12.19 -3.35
N VAL A 192 -3.23 -11.33 -3.88
CA VAL A 192 -2.00 -11.77 -4.58
C VAL A 192 -1.09 -12.53 -3.61
N TYR A 193 -0.88 -12.02 -2.39
CA TYR A 193 -0.06 -12.67 -1.38
C TYR A 193 -0.55 -14.10 -1.06
N ARG A 194 -1.86 -14.30 -0.89
CA ARG A 194 -2.45 -15.61 -0.55
C ARG A 194 -2.23 -16.67 -1.63
N THR A 195 -1.91 -16.29 -2.86
CA THR A 195 -1.53 -17.25 -3.90
C THR A 195 -0.24 -17.99 -3.57
N LEU A 196 0.64 -17.39 -2.75
CA LEU A 196 1.89 -18.02 -2.29
C LEU A 196 1.65 -19.28 -1.45
N ASP A 197 0.50 -19.37 -0.78
CA ASP A 197 0.12 -20.53 0.04
C ASP A 197 -0.72 -21.55 -0.74
N ALA A 198 -1.31 -21.15 -1.87
CA ALA A 198 -2.18 -22.01 -2.68
C ALA A 198 -1.40 -23.00 -3.56
N ASP A 199 -0.13 -22.70 -3.84
CA ASP A 199 0.79 -23.53 -4.64
C ASP A 199 1.72 -24.42 -3.79
N SER A 200 1.42 -24.58 -2.48
CA SER A 200 2.19 -25.39 -1.52
C SER A 200 1.52 -26.71 -1.13
#